data_AF-A0A928YI60-F1
#
_entry.id   AF-A0A928YI60-F1
#
_cell.length_a   1.000
_cell.length_b   1.000
_cell.length_c   1.000
_cell.angle_alpha   90.00
_cell.angle_beta   90.00
_cell.angle_gamma   90.00
#
_symmetry.space_group_name_H-M   'P 1'
#
loop_
_entity.id
_entity.type
_entity.pdbx_description
1 polymer ?
#
loop_
_entity_poly.entity_id
_entity_poly.type
_entity_poly.pdbx_seq_one_letter_code
_entity_poly.pdbx_strand_id
1 'polypeptide(L)'
;MFKKLKKLFYLHILRRKYYRIGSCNACGRCCQKIYVKHKGVIQTEEEFKRLQRLHPFYTYLKIIDKDETGLVFECTNLDKETMKCKIHKSRPGICRRYPQEELFLMGGTLAEHCGYKMVPIESFEEVFQKVSKKAK
;
A
#
# COMPACT_ATOMS: atom_id res chain seq x y z
N MET A 1 25.95 -15.47 -1.84
CA MET A 1 25.18 -16.08 -2.93
C MET A 1 23.67 -15.81 -2.83
N PHE A 2 23.01 -16.14 -1.70
CA PHE A 2 21.56 -15.95 -1.48
C PHE A 2 21.03 -14.52 -1.70
N LYS A 3 21.75 -13.48 -1.25
CA LYS A 3 21.31 -12.07 -1.45
C LYS A 3 21.22 -11.68 -2.92
N LYS A 4 22.17 -12.12 -3.75
CA LYS A 4 22.17 -11.85 -5.21
C LYS A 4 21.01 -12.56 -5.90
N LEU A 5 20.75 -13.83 -5.54
CA LEU A 5 19.63 -14.59 -6.08
C LEU A 5 18.28 -13.99 -5.67
N LYS A 6 18.12 -13.60 -4.40
CA LYS A 6 16.93 -12.90 -3.91
C LYS A 6 16.71 -11.58 -4.66
N LYS A 7 17.77 -10.80 -4.89
CA LYS A 7 17.72 -9.57 -5.68
C LYS A 7 17.23 -9.84 -7.10
N LEU A 8 17.85 -10.80 -7.78
CA LEU A 8 17.48 -11.18 -9.15
C LEU A 8 16.01 -11.63 -9.24
N PHE A 9 15.57 -12.47 -8.30
CA PHE A 9 14.20 -12.97 -8.24
C PHE A 9 13.19 -11.84 -8.04
N TYR A 10 13.42 -10.93 -7.09
CA TYR A 10 12.50 -9.83 -6.83
C TYR A 10 12.43 -8.85 -8.02
N LEU A 11 13.57 -8.51 -8.63
CA LEU A 11 13.63 -7.58 -9.76
C LEU A 11 13.04 -8.17 -11.05
N HIS A 12 13.41 -9.40 -11.41
CA HIS A 12 13.12 -9.94 -12.74
C HIS A 12 11.90 -10.88 -12.77
N ILE A 13 11.62 -11.60 -11.69
CA ILE A 13 10.46 -12.51 -11.62
C ILE A 13 9.26 -11.78 -11.02
N LEU A 14 9.42 -11.19 -9.83
CA LEU A 14 8.32 -10.48 -9.17
C LEU A 14 8.11 -9.04 -9.65
N ARG A 15 9.04 -8.51 -10.47
CA ARG A 15 9.03 -7.14 -10.99
C ARG A 15 8.83 -6.07 -9.91
N ARG A 16 9.43 -6.28 -8.74
CA ARG A 16 9.41 -5.34 -7.61
C ARG A 16 10.59 -4.39 -7.69
N LYS A 17 10.41 -3.16 -7.21
CA LYS A 17 11.46 -2.14 -7.07
C LYS A 17 11.93 -1.99 -5.63
N TYR A 18 11.10 -2.39 -4.67
CA TYR A 18 11.35 -2.21 -3.24
C TYR A 18 11.18 -3.51 -2.46
N TYR A 19 12.01 -3.68 -1.43
CA TYR A 19 11.77 -4.63 -0.37
C TYR A 19 10.83 -4.01 0.67
N ARG A 20 9.71 -4.68 0.95
CA ARG A 20 8.88 -4.39 2.12
C ARG A 20 9.51 -5.04 3.35
N ILE A 21 9.97 -4.21 4.28
CA ILE A 21 10.57 -4.66 5.55
C ILE A 21 9.78 -4.11 6.74
N GLY A 22 10.04 -4.65 7.93
CA GLY A 22 9.36 -4.24 9.15
C GLY A 22 8.03 -4.96 9.37
N SER A 23 7.19 -4.43 10.26
CA SER A 23 5.92 -5.06 10.65
C SER A 23 4.85 -4.04 11.02
N CYS A 24 3.60 -4.50 11.12
CA CYS A 24 2.50 -3.64 11.53
C CYS A 24 2.57 -3.35 13.04
N ASN A 25 2.62 -2.07 13.41
CA ASN A 25 2.57 -1.63 14.82
C ASN A 25 1.15 -1.65 15.42
N ALA A 26 0.15 -2.12 14.66
CA ALA A 26 -1.26 -2.11 15.03
C ALA A 26 -1.80 -0.73 15.47
N CYS A 27 -1.26 0.37 14.92
CA CYS A 27 -1.60 1.75 15.29
C CYS A 27 -2.85 2.32 14.60
N GLY A 28 -3.50 1.56 13.71
CA GLY A 28 -4.72 1.95 13.01
C GLY A 28 -4.63 3.16 12.06
N ARG A 29 -3.47 3.80 11.89
CA ARG A 29 -3.33 4.98 11.00
C ARG A 29 -3.69 4.69 9.55
N CYS A 30 -3.31 3.52 9.03
CA CYS A 30 -3.69 3.08 7.68
C CYS A 30 -5.20 2.77 7.54
N CYS A 31 -5.95 2.76 8.63
CA CYS A 31 -7.39 2.54 8.63
C CYS A 31 -8.21 3.84 8.60
N GLN A 32 -7.58 5.01 8.81
CA GLN A 32 -8.28 6.29 9.00
C GLN A 32 -8.60 7.01 7.69
N LYS A 33 -7.60 7.10 6.79
CA LYS A 33 -7.74 7.72 5.46
C LYS A 33 -7.16 6.78 4.42
N ILE A 34 -8.04 6.23 3.59
CA ILE A 34 -7.73 5.21 2.60
C ILE A 34 -8.19 5.72 1.24
N TYR A 35 -7.28 5.73 0.28
CA TYR A 35 -7.64 5.77 -1.14
C TYR A 35 -7.67 4.36 -1.67
N VAL A 36 -8.71 4.02 -2.41
CA VAL A 36 -8.85 2.72 -3.05
C VAL A 36 -8.55 2.87 -4.52
N LYS A 37 -7.53 2.15 -4.99
CA LYS A 37 -7.24 2.00 -6.42
C LYS A 37 -7.71 0.63 -6.90
N HIS A 38 -8.61 0.60 -7.87
CA HIS A 38 -9.01 -0.63 -8.55
C HIS A 38 -8.49 -0.68 -9.99
N LYS A 39 -8.98 0.17 -10.89
CA LYS A 39 -8.34 0.46 -12.19
C LYS A 39 -7.73 1.87 -12.16
N GLY A 40 -8.47 2.81 -11.61
CA GLY A 40 -8.01 4.09 -11.06
C GLY A 40 -8.42 4.24 -9.60
N VAL A 41 -8.21 5.42 -9.03
CA VAL A 41 -8.78 5.79 -7.74
C VAL A 41 -10.29 5.93 -7.89
N ILE A 42 -11.07 5.38 -6.95
CA ILE A 42 -12.53 5.46 -6.98
C ILE A 42 -12.98 6.92 -6.87
N GLN A 43 -13.82 7.37 -7.80
CA GLN A 43 -14.26 8.77 -7.89
C GLN A 43 -15.70 9.02 -7.43
N THR A 44 -16.56 8.01 -7.51
CA THR A 44 -18.00 8.17 -7.25
C THR A 44 -18.54 7.08 -6.33
N GLU A 45 -19.65 7.39 -5.66
CA GLU A 45 -20.30 6.45 -4.75
C GLU A 45 -20.92 5.27 -5.50
N GLU A 46 -21.38 5.47 -6.74
CA GLU A 46 -21.96 4.41 -7.56
C GLU A 46 -20.90 3.36 -7.91
N GLU A 47 -19.69 3.81 -8.27
CA GLU A 47 -18.55 2.93 -8.51
C GLU A 47 -18.24 2.12 -7.24
N PHE A 48 -18.19 2.79 -6.08
CA PHE A 48 -17.95 2.14 -4.80
C PHE A 48 -19.04 1.12 -4.44
N LYS A 49 -20.32 1.47 -4.57
CA LYS A 49 -21.46 0.57 -4.33
C LYS A 49 -21.44 -0.65 -5.24
N ARG A 50 -20.97 -0.51 -6.48
CA ARG A 50 -20.74 -1.66 -7.37
C ARG A 50 -19.62 -2.55 -6.84
N LEU A 51 -18.51 -1.97 -6.40
CA LEU A 51 -17.37 -2.72 -5.86
C LEU A 51 -17.71 -3.46 -4.57
N GLN A 52 -18.52 -2.87 -3.67
CA GLN A 52 -19.01 -3.53 -2.46
C GLN A 52 -19.78 -4.82 -2.74
N ARG A 53 -20.54 -4.87 -3.86
CA ARG A 53 -21.26 -6.08 -4.30
C ARG A 53 -20.33 -7.17 -4.84
N LEU A 54 -19.18 -6.79 -5.39
CA LEU A 54 -18.23 -7.71 -6.04
C LEU A 54 -17.16 -8.25 -5.08
N HIS A 55 -16.75 -7.45 -4.09
CA HIS A 55 -15.64 -7.81 -3.20
C HIS A 55 -15.98 -7.49 -1.73
N PRO A 56 -16.04 -8.51 -0.85
CA PRO A 56 -16.38 -8.33 0.57
C PRO A 56 -15.48 -7.34 1.31
N PHE A 57 -14.23 -7.14 0.87
CA PHE A 57 -13.34 -6.16 1.51
C PHE A 57 -13.91 -4.74 1.54
N TYR A 58 -14.59 -4.32 0.47
CA TYR A 58 -15.09 -2.96 0.36
C TYR A 58 -16.29 -2.68 1.27
N THR A 59 -16.93 -3.72 1.82
CA THR A 59 -17.98 -3.52 2.85
C THR A 59 -17.40 -3.07 4.19
N TYR A 60 -16.08 -3.20 4.40
CA TYR A 60 -15.39 -2.66 5.55
C TYR A 60 -15.02 -1.18 5.42
N LEU A 61 -15.34 -0.53 4.31
CA LEU A 61 -14.99 0.86 4.07
C LEU A 61 -16.25 1.74 4.10
N LYS A 62 -16.14 2.89 4.74
CA LYS A 62 -17.14 3.98 4.68
C LYS A 62 -16.50 5.20 4.04
N ILE A 63 -17.26 5.91 3.21
CA ILE A 63 -16.83 7.19 2.64
C ILE A 63 -16.83 8.22 3.78
N ILE A 64 -15.76 9.00 3.88
CA ILE A 64 -15.65 10.08 4.88
C ILE A 64 -15.40 11.45 4.25
N ASP A 65 -14.88 11.49 3.03
CA ASP A 65 -14.54 12.72 2.32
C ASP A 65 -14.39 12.46 0.81
N LYS A 66 -14.25 13.53 0.04
CA LYS A 66 -13.90 13.51 -1.38
C LYS A 66 -12.98 14.69 -1.70
N ASP A 67 -11.84 14.39 -2.32
CA ASP A 67 -10.90 15.40 -2.79
C ASP A 67 -10.60 15.23 -4.29
N GLU A 68 -9.65 16.02 -4.79
CA GLU A 68 -9.16 16.00 -6.17
C GLU A 68 -8.55 14.65 -6.60
N THR A 69 -8.09 13.83 -5.65
CA THR A 69 -7.59 12.48 -5.92
C THR A 69 -8.75 11.49 -6.03
N GLY A 70 -9.79 11.65 -5.22
CA GLY A 70 -11.03 10.86 -5.31
C GLY A 70 -11.73 10.70 -3.96
N LEU A 71 -12.50 9.62 -3.81
CA LEU A 71 -13.17 9.30 -2.56
C LEU A 71 -12.15 8.86 -1.48
N VAL A 72 -12.30 9.42 -0.29
CA VAL A 72 -11.53 9.06 0.90
C VAL A 72 -12.37 8.18 1.79
N PHE A 73 -11.79 7.06 2.20
CA PHE A 73 -12.47 6.06 3.01
C PHE A 73 -11.85 5.90 4.39
N GLU A 74 -12.67 5.51 5.35
CA GLU A 74 -12.25 4.98 6.64
C GLU A 74 -12.69 3.52 6.78
N CYS A 75 -11.86 2.71 7.43
CA CYS A 75 -12.21 1.33 7.73
C CYS A 75 -13.13 1.24 8.96
N THR A 76 -14.28 0.58 8.81
CA THR A 76 -15.27 0.34 9.87
C THR A 76 -14.76 -0.60 10.97
N ASN A 77 -13.64 -1.30 10.71
CA ASN A 77 -12.94 -2.11 11.69
C ASN A 77 -11.90 -1.34 12.54
N LEU A 78 -11.76 -0.04 12.35
CA LEU A 78 -11.00 0.81 13.27
C LEU A 78 -11.81 0.99 14.55
N ASP A 79 -11.20 0.62 15.68
CA ASP A 79 -11.67 0.97 17.01
C ASP A 79 -11.36 2.44 17.28
N LYS A 80 -12.36 3.23 17.66
CA LYS A 80 -12.24 4.68 17.88
C LYS A 80 -11.67 5.05 19.24
N GLU A 81 -11.71 4.15 20.20
CA GLU A 81 -11.17 4.36 21.54
C GLU A 81 -9.71 3.94 21.59
N THR A 82 -9.41 2.73 21.11
CA THR A 82 -8.05 2.18 21.17
C THR A 82 -7.19 2.58 19.97
N MET A 83 -7.80 3.08 18.90
CA MET A 83 -7.17 3.33 17.60
C MET A 83 -6.55 2.09 16.95
N LYS A 84 -6.96 0.89 17.38
CA LYS A 84 -6.46 -0.39 16.84
C LYS A 84 -7.46 -1.00 15.85
N CYS A 85 -6.98 -1.94 15.03
CA CYS A 85 -7.85 -2.70 14.16
C CYS A 85 -8.52 -3.85 14.95
N LYS A 86 -9.85 -3.84 15.03
CA LYS A 86 -10.65 -4.87 15.73
C LYS A 86 -10.40 -6.28 15.20
N ILE A 87 -10.16 -6.42 13.90
CA ILE A 87 -9.92 -7.70 13.21
C ILE A 87 -8.45 -7.92 12.85
N HIS A 88 -7.49 -7.34 13.59
CA HIS A 88 -6.09 -7.35 13.17
C HIS A 88 -5.56 -8.76 12.84
N LYS A 89 -5.91 -9.79 13.61
CA LYS A 89 -5.47 -11.19 13.38
C LYS A 89 -6.10 -11.78 12.11
N SER A 90 -7.40 -11.56 11.89
CA SER A 90 -8.16 -12.05 10.74
C SER A 90 -8.19 -11.07 9.56
N ARG A 91 -7.38 -10.00 9.59
CA ARG A 91 -7.41 -8.92 8.59
C ARG A 91 -7.23 -9.45 7.17
N PRO A 92 -7.93 -8.86 6.18
CA PRO A 92 -7.93 -9.36 4.81
C PRO A 92 -6.55 -9.23 4.16
N GLY A 93 -6.35 -9.98 3.07
CA GLY A 93 -5.04 -10.08 2.39
C GLY A 93 -4.46 -8.72 1.96
N ILE A 94 -5.30 -7.77 1.55
CA ILE A 94 -4.88 -6.41 1.19
C ILE A 94 -4.23 -5.68 2.38
N CYS A 95 -4.80 -5.79 3.59
CA CYS A 95 -4.22 -5.23 4.81
C CYS A 95 -2.93 -5.96 5.23
N ARG A 96 -2.80 -7.26 4.96
CA ARG A 96 -1.56 -8.01 5.25
C ARG A 96 -0.41 -7.62 4.32
N ARG A 97 -0.72 -7.26 3.07
CA ARG A 97 0.24 -6.84 2.06
C ARG A 97 0.61 -5.36 2.14
N TYR A 98 -0.15 -4.54 2.88
CA TYR A 98 0.20 -3.14 3.11
C TYR A 98 1.60 -3.00 3.74
N PRO A 99 2.41 -2.00 3.33
CA PRO A 99 2.21 -1.14 2.16
C PRO A 99 2.62 -1.83 0.86
N GLN A 100 2.01 -1.42 -0.26
CA GLN A 100 2.40 -1.85 -1.60
C GLN A 100 3.08 -0.70 -2.37
N GLU A 101 3.87 -1.02 -3.41
CA GLU A 101 4.62 -0.01 -4.19
C GLU A 101 3.69 1.00 -4.88
N GLU A 102 2.47 0.58 -5.21
CA GLU A 102 1.45 1.40 -5.84
C GLU A 102 1.07 2.62 -4.98
N LEU A 103 1.26 2.55 -3.66
CA LEU A 103 1.06 3.69 -2.76
C LEU A 103 1.94 4.87 -3.16
N PHE A 104 3.21 4.63 -3.46
CA PHE A 104 4.15 5.69 -3.83
C PHE A 104 3.95 6.17 -5.26
N LEU A 105 3.51 5.29 -6.17
CA LEU A 105 3.15 5.69 -7.54
C LEU A 105 1.97 6.65 -7.57
N MET A 106 1.14 6.65 -6.52
CA MET A 106 0.03 7.59 -6.33
C MET A 106 0.45 8.87 -5.58
N GLY A 107 1.74 9.08 -5.30
CA GLY A 107 2.21 10.19 -4.47
C GLY A 107 1.94 10.02 -2.98
N GLY A 108 1.44 8.85 -2.56
CA GLY A 108 1.15 8.55 -1.16
C GLY A 108 2.42 8.29 -0.35
N THR A 109 2.35 8.58 0.95
CA THR A 109 3.40 8.30 1.91
C THR A 109 2.93 7.31 2.97
N LEU A 110 3.88 6.69 3.69
CA LEU A 110 3.54 5.94 4.89
C LEU A 110 3.20 6.91 6.01
N ALA A 111 2.22 6.56 6.82
CA ALA A 111 1.89 7.33 8.01
C ALA A 111 3.12 7.46 8.93
N GLU A 112 3.18 8.58 9.64
CA GLU A 112 4.22 8.81 10.63
C GLU A 112 4.26 7.65 11.65
N HIS A 113 5.48 7.21 11.98
CA HIS A 113 5.75 6.06 12.85
C HIS A 113 5.17 4.70 12.35
N CYS A 114 4.92 4.55 11.06
CA CYS A 114 4.62 3.25 10.48
C CYS A 114 5.78 2.27 10.71
N GLY A 115 5.47 1.05 11.16
CA GLY A 115 6.49 0.02 11.40
C GLY A 115 7.01 -0.66 10.13
N TYR A 116 6.42 -0.36 8.98
CA TYR A 116 6.91 -0.81 7.67
C TYR A 116 7.84 0.23 7.04
N LYS A 117 8.79 -0.27 6.25
CA LYS A 117 9.63 0.54 5.35
C LYS A 117 9.71 -0.12 3.98
N MET A 118 9.91 0.70 2.96
CA MET A 118 10.07 0.27 1.58
C MET A 118 11.47 0.65 1.13
N VAL A 119 12.37 -0.32 1.08
CA VAL A 119 13.80 -0.10 0.81
C VAL A 119 14.09 -0.45 -0.64
N PRO A 120 14.70 0.45 -1.43
CA PRO A 120 15.07 0.15 -2.81
C PRO A 120 15.87 -1.15 -2.91
N ILE A 121 15.49 -2.02 -3.86
CA ILE A 121 16.22 -3.26 -4.13
C ILE A 121 17.58 -2.94 -4.79
N GLU A 122 17.56 -1.92 -5.65
CA GLU A 122 18.76 -1.33 -6.24
C GLU A 122 19.03 0.00 -5.56
N SER A 123 20.26 0.20 -5.11
CA SER A 123 20.68 1.49 -4.56
C SER A 123 20.74 2.54 -5.67
N PHE A 124 20.66 3.81 -5.27
CA PHE A 124 20.83 4.92 -6.20
C PHE A 124 22.14 4.81 -6.99
N GLU A 125 23.26 4.50 -6.33
CA GLU A 125 24.57 4.34 -6.96
C GLU A 125 24.56 3.26 -8.05
N GLU A 126 23.96 2.10 -7.78
CA GLU A 126 23.86 1.02 -8.78
C GLU A 126 23.03 1.43 -9.99
N VAL A 127 21.92 2.15 -9.78
CA VAL A 127 21.07 2.66 -10.86
C VAL A 127 21.83 3.72 -11.66
N PHE A 128 22.49 4.66 -10.98
CA PHE A 128 23.26 5.73 -11.59
C PHE A 128 24.36 5.17 -12.49
N GLN A 129 25.20 4.26 -11.99
CA GLN A 129 26.26 3.62 -12.78
C GLN A 129 25.72 2.88 -14.01
N LYS A 130 24.57 2.21 -13.90
CA LYS A 130 23.94 1.52 -15.04
C LYS A 130 23.46 2.50 -16.11
N VAL A 131 22.88 3.62 -15.70
CA VAL A 131 22.40 4.66 -16.63
C VAL A 131 23.57 5.36 -17.30
N SER A 132 24.61 5.76 -16.55
CA SER A 132 25.80 6.44 -17.10
C SER A 132 26.58 5.59 -18.09
N LYS A 133 26.64 4.26 -17.89
CA LYS A 133 27.29 3.34 -18.84
C LYS A 133 26.52 3.15 -20.14
N LYS A 134 25.19 3.31 -20.13
CA LYS A 134 24.35 3.21 -21.34
C LYS A 134 24.31 4.49 -22.17
N ALA A 135 24.66 5.62 -21.56
CA ALA A 135 24.70 6.92 -22.23
C ALA A 135 26.03 7.19 -22.96
N LYS A 136 27.02 6.31 -22.79
CA LYS A 136 28.26 6.25 -23.56
C LYS A 136 28.13 5.21 -24.67
#